data_AF-Q8ZTJ6-F1
#
_entry.id   AF-Q8ZTJ6-F1
#
_cell.length_a   1.000
_cell.length_b   1.000
_cell.length_c   1.000
_cell.angle_alpha   90.00
_cell.angle_beta   90.00
_cell.angle_gamma   90.00
#
_symmetry.space_group_name_H-M   'P 1'
#
loop_
_entity.id
_entity.type
_entity.pdbx_description
1 polymer ?
#
loop_
_entity_poly.entity_id
_entity_poly.type
_entity_poly.pdbx_seq_one_letter_code
_entity_poly.pdbx_strand_id
1 'polypeptide(L)'
;MAEDCVYKNIAVKREPLDTNRQRPITARPSVVKFAGVEFSVYYKGNIIEVVYRPGSEASKNAAVNALRARGLREGEHFTVTTRGSGRYAIRIAKVAYAKAVKALAQSGLKEGEHYTPRNKRREIVVKEERRDAVVNALKAAGLVEGKHFTVKSAKQYVIRLTSEGLREIQRIALSGGVEAERFIRGQEGVLSRRHGQAAVKKLIEVLTPVREEGALELPLPVYDDKGNLIARVVDLRYELVENGKVMDRRAGEDCRLRIVAECEAGGEKRRRKMKCCWKKREKKGEETVLYYFETARLTVKAAALKALTGRAKKGYAHLFSSDLDALRRFKALRDAVDKWREGRPAGNVQGK
;
A
#
# COMPACT_ATOMS: atom_id res chain seq x y z
N MET A 1 35.12 -59.17 4.98
CA MET A 1 33.81 -58.84 4.37
C MET A 1 33.82 -57.37 3.99
N ALA A 2 34.47 -57.05 2.87
CA ALA A 2 34.48 -55.73 2.26
C ALA A 2 34.33 -56.02 0.76
N GLU A 3 33.15 -55.71 0.23
CA GLU A 3 32.84 -55.91 -1.19
C GLU A 3 33.16 -54.62 -1.95
N ASP A 4 34.09 -54.76 -2.89
CA ASP A 4 34.51 -53.75 -3.85
C ASP A 4 33.36 -53.36 -4.79
N CYS A 5 33.01 -52.08 -4.78
CA CYS A 5 32.08 -51.49 -5.75
C CYS A 5 32.83 -51.13 -7.04
N VAL A 6 32.55 -51.87 -8.11
CA VAL A 6 33.00 -51.60 -9.48
C VAL A 6 32.33 -50.34 -10.04
N TYR A 7 33.12 -49.31 -10.33
CA TYR A 7 32.68 -48.12 -11.08
C TYR A 7 32.51 -48.46 -12.58
N LYS A 8 31.27 -48.41 -13.10
CA LYS A 8 31.02 -48.36 -14.55
C LYS A 8 30.92 -46.90 -15.00
N ASN A 9 31.90 -46.46 -15.78
CA ASN A 9 31.88 -45.18 -16.49
C ASN A 9 30.84 -45.23 -17.62
N ILE A 10 29.70 -44.55 -17.45
CA ILE A 10 28.75 -44.30 -18.53
C ILE A 10 29.07 -42.94 -19.15
N ALA A 11 29.66 -42.96 -20.34
CA ALA A 11 29.87 -41.78 -21.16
C ALA A 11 28.51 -41.23 -21.65
N VAL A 12 28.08 -40.10 -21.11
CA VAL A 12 26.88 -39.38 -21.58
C VAL A 12 27.30 -38.42 -22.69
N LYS A 13 26.93 -38.74 -23.93
CA LYS A 13 26.99 -37.80 -25.06
C LYS A 13 26.11 -36.59 -24.74
N ARG A 14 26.69 -35.39 -24.67
CA ARG A 14 25.95 -34.13 -24.57
C ARG A 14 25.52 -33.68 -25.97
N GLU A 15 24.24 -33.79 -26.27
CA GLU A 15 23.64 -33.05 -27.40
C GLU A 15 23.51 -31.56 -27.05
N PRO A 16 23.61 -30.65 -28.04
CA PRO A 16 23.57 -29.21 -27.81
C PRO A 16 22.19 -28.73 -27.37
N LEU A 17 22.19 -27.81 -26.40
CA LEU A 17 21.00 -27.13 -25.86
C LEU A 17 20.21 -26.39 -26.96
N ASP A 18 19.08 -26.97 -27.37
CA ASP A 18 18.08 -26.27 -28.18
C ASP A 18 17.33 -25.25 -27.30
N THR A 19 17.63 -23.98 -27.54
CA THR A 19 17.09 -22.82 -26.81
C THR A 19 15.84 -22.28 -27.48
N ASN A 20 14.85 -23.12 -27.77
CA ASN A 20 13.56 -22.66 -28.28
C ASN A 20 12.34 -23.38 -27.69
N ARG A 21 11.52 -22.57 -26.98
CA ARG A 21 10.08 -22.75 -26.74
C ARG A 21 9.64 -24.10 -26.17
N GLN A 22 9.77 -24.25 -24.86
CA GLN A 22 8.83 -25.07 -24.09
C GLN A 22 8.22 -24.24 -22.96
N ARG A 23 6.95 -23.84 -23.14
CA ARG A 23 6.10 -23.45 -22.02
C ARG A 23 5.84 -24.73 -21.21
N PRO A 24 6.16 -24.79 -19.91
CA PRO A 24 5.71 -25.91 -19.09
C PRO A 24 4.19 -25.80 -18.92
N ILE A 25 3.46 -26.65 -19.65
CA ILE A 25 2.03 -26.87 -19.45
C ILE A 25 1.90 -27.83 -18.26
N THR A 26 1.66 -27.26 -17.07
CA THR A 26 0.88 -27.80 -15.92
C THR A 26 1.18 -27.01 -14.63
N ALA A 27 1.03 -25.69 -14.65
CA ALA A 27 1.16 -24.89 -13.43
C ALA A 27 -0.21 -24.33 -13.00
N ARG A 28 -0.85 -24.99 -12.02
CA ARG A 28 -1.99 -24.48 -11.22
C ARG A 28 -1.91 -22.96 -10.99
N PRO A 29 -3.02 -22.21 -10.86
CA PRO A 29 -3.01 -20.74 -10.90
C PRO A 29 -1.92 -20.15 -10.00
N SER A 30 -1.02 -19.32 -10.57
CA SER A 30 -0.11 -18.45 -9.81
C SER A 30 -0.86 -17.26 -9.20
N VAL A 31 -2.16 -17.43 -8.99
CA VAL A 31 -3.12 -16.35 -8.80
C VAL A 31 -3.70 -16.48 -7.41
N VAL A 32 -3.77 -15.36 -6.71
CA VAL A 32 -4.40 -15.20 -5.40
C VAL A 32 -5.41 -14.07 -5.49
N LYS A 33 -6.52 -14.18 -4.74
CA LYS A 33 -7.62 -13.22 -4.82
C LYS A 33 -7.66 -12.33 -3.59
N PHE A 34 -7.77 -11.02 -3.79
CA PHE A 34 -8.01 -10.04 -2.74
C PHE A 34 -8.82 -8.86 -3.26
N ALA A 35 -9.81 -8.43 -2.49
CA ALA A 35 -10.75 -7.38 -2.89
C ALA A 35 -11.44 -7.68 -4.23
N GLY A 36 -11.74 -8.95 -4.50
CA GLY A 36 -12.29 -9.37 -5.79
C GLY A 36 -11.30 -9.39 -6.96
N VAL A 37 -10.05 -8.98 -6.76
CA VAL A 37 -9.01 -8.87 -7.80
C VAL A 37 -8.09 -10.10 -7.78
N GLU A 38 -7.78 -10.62 -8.96
CA GLU A 38 -6.89 -11.77 -9.15
C GLU A 38 -5.44 -11.33 -9.41
N PHE A 39 -4.60 -11.44 -8.39
CA PHE A 39 -3.18 -11.09 -8.47
C PHE A 39 -2.33 -12.29 -8.82
N SER A 40 -1.43 -12.11 -9.78
CA SER A 40 -0.35 -13.05 -10.06
C SER A 40 0.83 -12.84 -9.11
N VAL A 41 1.36 -13.93 -8.56
CA VAL A 41 2.52 -13.93 -7.66
C VAL A 41 3.73 -14.49 -8.39
N TYR A 42 4.84 -13.76 -8.33
CA TYR A 42 6.12 -14.17 -8.89
C TYR A 42 7.24 -14.06 -7.86
N TYR A 43 8.25 -14.90 -8.01
CA TYR A 43 9.52 -14.80 -7.30
C TYR A 43 10.65 -14.66 -8.32
N LYS A 44 11.31 -13.50 -8.34
CA LYS A 44 12.38 -13.18 -9.31
C LYS A 44 13.53 -12.48 -8.60
N GLY A 45 14.75 -13.00 -8.76
CA GLY A 45 15.94 -12.34 -8.22
C GLY A 45 15.84 -12.01 -6.73
N ASN A 46 15.28 -12.93 -5.92
CA ASN A 46 15.02 -12.75 -4.48
C ASN A 46 13.98 -11.66 -4.13
N ILE A 47 13.13 -11.28 -5.08
CA ILE A 47 12.05 -10.31 -4.89
C ILE A 47 10.69 -10.99 -5.16
N ILE A 48 9.73 -10.73 -4.29
CA ILE A 48 8.33 -11.15 -4.46
C ILE A 48 7.58 -10.05 -5.20
N GLU A 49 6.96 -10.41 -6.31
CA GLU A 49 6.18 -9.50 -7.16
C GLU A 49 4.72 -9.94 -7.17
N VAL A 50 3.80 -9.08 -6.71
CA VAL A 50 2.36 -9.35 -6.70
C VAL A 50 1.64 -8.36 -7.60
N VAL A 51 1.11 -8.85 -8.71
CA VAL A 51 0.72 -8.00 -9.84
C VAL A 51 -0.63 -8.39 -10.43
N TYR A 52 -1.45 -7.39 -10.73
CA TYR A 52 -2.64 -7.51 -11.56
C TYR A 52 -2.44 -6.70 -12.86
N ARG A 53 -2.80 -7.30 -14.00
CA ARG A 53 -2.69 -6.67 -15.33
C ARG A 53 -4.07 -6.54 -15.97
N PRO A 54 -4.84 -5.49 -15.63
CA PRO A 54 -6.16 -5.30 -16.22
C PRO A 54 -6.08 -5.07 -17.73
N GLY A 55 -7.00 -5.68 -18.47
CA GLY A 55 -7.10 -5.53 -19.92
C GLY A 55 -7.84 -4.26 -20.38
N SER A 56 -8.40 -3.48 -19.43
CA SER A 56 -9.16 -2.26 -19.75
C SER A 56 -9.03 -1.22 -18.64
N GLU A 57 -9.28 0.05 -19.01
CA GLU A 57 -9.36 1.19 -18.10
C GLU A 57 -10.43 0.96 -17.01
N ALA A 58 -11.59 0.41 -17.40
CA ALA A 58 -12.69 0.12 -16.48
C ALA A 58 -12.27 -0.93 -15.43
N SER A 59 -11.63 -2.03 -15.87
CA SER A 59 -11.11 -3.06 -14.96
C SER A 59 -10.01 -2.52 -14.04
N LYS A 60 -9.15 -1.64 -14.56
CA LYS A 60 -8.14 -0.93 -13.76
C LYS A 60 -8.81 -0.09 -12.66
N ASN A 61 -9.76 0.78 -13.02
CA ASN A 61 -10.46 1.64 -12.07
C ASN A 61 -11.25 0.83 -11.03
N ALA A 62 -11.93 -0.23 -11.45
CA ALA A 62 -12.65 -1.13 -10.54
C ALA A 62 -11.70 -1.78 -9.52
N ALA A 63 -10.55 -2.27 -9.96
CA ALA A 63 -9.54 -2.85 -9.07
C ALA A 63 -8.97 -1.80 -8.08
N VAL A 64 -8.65 -0.60 -8.55
CA VAL A 64 -8.17 0.50 -7.68
C VAL A 64 -9.21 0.85 -6.61
N ASN A 65 -10.48 0.99 -7.00
CA ASN A 65 -11.57 1.29 -6.07
C ASN A 65 -11.77 0.17 -5.05
N ALA A 66 -11.71 -1.09 -5.48
CA ALA A 66 -11.84 -2.23 -4.60
C ALA A 66 -10.71 -2.29 -3.56
N LEU A 67 -9.46 -2.00 -3.96
CA LEU A 67 -8.32 -1.95 -3.02
C LEU A 67 -8.47 -0.80 -2.01
N ARG A 68 -8.90 0.39 -2.46
CA ARG A 68 -9.16 1.55 -1.59
C ARG A 68 -10.28 1.25 -0.58
N ALA A 69 -11.33 0.54 -1.00
CA ALA A 69 -12.42 0.10 -0.12
C ALA A 69 -11.95 -0.87 0.99
N ARG A 70 -10.76 -1.49 0.85
CA ARG A 70 -10.10 -2.31 1.88
C ARG A 70 -9.04 -1.55 2.68
N GLY A 71 -9.03 -0.23 2.60
CA GLY A 71 -8.11 0.62 3.35
C GLY A 71 -6.73 0.77 2.71
N LEU A 72 -6.53 0.32 1.47
CA LEU A 72 -5.23 0.46 0.80
C LEU A 72 -5.07 1.80 0.09
N ARG A 73 -3.88 2.43 0.24
CA ARG A 73 -3.55 3.72 -0.37
C ARG A 73 -2.68 3.55 -1.61
N GLU A 74 -3.08 4.18 -2.71
CA GLU A 74 -2.27 4.25 -3.93
C GLU A 74 -1.01 5.11 -3.68
N GLY A 75 0.13 4.69 -4.21
CA GLY A 75 1.44 5.31 -3.99
C GLY A 75 2.20 4.74 -2.79
N GLU A 76 1.50 4.14 -1.83
CA GLU A 76 2.11 3.55 -0.63
C GLU A 76 1.93 2.03 -0.59
N HIS A 77 0.68 1.55 -0.62
CA HIS A 77 0.33 0.14 -0.53
C HIS A 77 0.29 -0.55 -1.89
N PHE A 78 -0.01 0.20 -2.94
CA PHE A 78 0.05 -0.29 -4.31
C PHE A 78 0.39 0.84 -5.28
N THR A 79 0.94 0.47 -6.42
CA THR A 79 1.25 1.39 -7.52
C THR A 79 0.46 1.01 -8.77
N VAL A 80 0.02 2.01 -9.51
CA VAL A 80 -0.60 1.84 -10.81
C VAL A 80 0.33 2.43 -11.85
N THR A 81 0.76 1.61 -12.80
CA THR A 81 1.54 2.07 -13.95
C THR A 81 0.76 1.83 -15.22
N THR A 82 0.78 2.83 -16.10
CA THR A 82 0.21 2.73 -17.45
C THR A 82 1.38 2.78 -18.44
N ARG A 83 1.55 1.70 -19.21
CA ARG A 83 2.55 1.61 -20.28
C ARG A 83 1.84 1.42 -21.60
N GLY A 84 2.26 2.10 -22.66
CA GLY A 84 1.63 1.94 -23.97
C GLY A 84 1.96 3.10 -24.88
N SER A 85 1.77 2.90 -26.19
CA SER A 85 2.17 3.88 -27.21
C SER A 85 1.23 5.08 -27.34
N GLY A 86 0.24 5.25 -26.46
CA GLY A 86 -0.85 6.22 -26.65
C GLY A 86 -1.61 5.96 -27.95
N ARG A 87 -1.76 4.69 -28.35
CA ARG A 87 -2.46 4.29 -29.58
C ARG A 87 -3.58 3.30 -29.27
N TYR A 88 -4.60 3.32 -30.11
CA TYR A 88 -5.69 2.37 -30.12
C TYR A 88 -5.55 1.45 -31.33
N ALA A 89 -5.96 0.20 -31.17
CA ALA A 89 -6.15 -0.73 -32.26
C ALA A 89 -7.64 -0.99 -32.41
N ILE A 90 -8.21 -0.56 -33.53
CA ILE A 90 -9.60 -0.85 -33.89
C ILE A 90 -9.58 -2.09 -34.78
N ARG A 91 -10.08 -3.21 -34.27
CA ARG A 91 -10.24 -4.44 -35.06
C ARG A 91 -11.53 -4.39 -35.83
N ILE A 92 -11.47 -4.70 -37.12
CA ILE A 92 -12.62 -4.61 -38.02
C ILE A 92 -12.94 -5.99 -38.62
N ALA A 93 -14.22 -6.31 -38.69
CA ALA A 93 -14.69 -7.53 -39.32
C ALA A 93 -14.29 -7.57 -40.81
N LYS A 94 -13.97 -8.76 -41.34
CA LYS A 94 -13.50 -8.93 -42.73
C LYS A 94 -14.40 -8.22 -43.74
N VAL A 95 -15.72 -8.43 -43.60
CA VAL A 95 -16.76 -7.87 -44.48
C VAL A 95 -16.89 -6.35 -44.39
N ALA A 96 -16.46 -5.76 -43.28
CA ALA A 96 -16.57 -4.32 -43.02
C ALA A 96 -15.27 -3.56 -43.30
N TYR A 97 -14.14 -4.24 -43.54
CA TYR A 97 -12.82 -3.61 -43.61
C TYR A 97 -12.69 -2.59 -44.74
N ALA A 98 -13.09 -2.96 -45.96
CA ALA A 98 -13.04 -2.05 -47.12
C ALA A 98 -13.91 -0.81 -46.91
N LYS A 99 -15.13 -1.01 -46.36
CA LYS A 99 -16.05 0.07 -46.02
C LYS A 99 -15.48 1.01 -44.96
N ALA A 100 -14.83 0.45 -43.94
CA ALA A 100 -14.18 1.22 -42.88
C ALA A 100 -13.02 2.08 -43.40
N VAL A 101 -12.13 1.53 -44.22
CA VAL A 101 -11.01 2.30 -44.80
C VAL A 101 -11.53 3.42 -45.71
N LYS A 102 -12.56 3.14 -46.52
CA LYS A 102 -13.20 4.15 -47.37
C LYS A 102 -13.83 5.28 -46.54
N ALA A 103 -14.53 4.94 -45.47
CA ALA A 103 -15.13 5.92 -44.56
C ALA A 103 -14.07 6.84 -43.93
N LEU A 104 -12.92 6.30 -43.52
CA LEU A 104 -11.85 7.11 -42.95
C LEU A 104 -11.20 8.04 -43.97
N ALA A 105 -10.98 7.57 -45.21
CA ALA A 105 -10.49 8.41 -46.29
C ALA A 105 -11.45 9.59 -46.61
N GLN A 106 -12.76 9.41 -46.39
CA GLN A 106 -13.78 10.44 -46.60
C GLN A 106 -14.03 11.33 -45.38
N SER A 107 -13.41 11.03 -44.23
CA SER A 107 -13.68 11.72 -42.95
C SER A 107 -12.81 12.95 -42.69
N GLY A 108 -11.93 13.32 -43.62
CA GLY A 108 -10.94 14.39 -43.42
C GLY A 108 -9.79 14.02 -42.48
N LEU A 109 -9.72 12.76 -42.03
CA LEU A 109 -8.60 12.24 -41.25
C LEU A 109 -7.44 11.83 -42.17
N LYS A 110 -6.21 12.15 -41.78
CA LYS A 110 -5.01 11.83 -42.55
C LYS A 110 -4.48 10.43 -42.20
N GLU A 111 -4.34 9.58 -43.21
CA GLU A 111 -3.63 8.32 -43.08
C GLU A 111 -2.14 8.54 -42.78
N GLY A 112 -1.55 7.71 -41.93
CA GLY A 112 -0.17 7.85 -41.43
C GLY A 112 -0.04 8.84 -40.27
N GLU A 113 -0.84 9.90 -40.24
CA GLU A 113 -0.82 10.91 -39.17
C GLU A 113 -1.84 10.62 -38.06
N HIS A 114 -3.11 10.35 -38.41
CA HIS A 114 -4.20 10.14 -37.46
C HIS A 114 -4.53 8.65 -37.28
N TYR A 115 -4.47 7.88 -38.37
CA TYR A 115 -4.71 6.45 -38.37
C TYR A 115 -3.80 5.71 -39.35
N THR A 116 -3.59 4.41 -39.15
CA THR A 116 -2.81 3.55 -40.04
C THR A 116 -3.55 2.22 -40.24
N PRO A 117 -4.08 1.94 -41.45
CA PRO A 117 -4.72 0.68 -41.75
C PRO A 117 -3.67 -0.44 -41.86
N ARG A 118 -3.96 -1.58 -41.23
CA ARG A 118 -3.16 -2.81 -41.25
C ARG A 118 -3.99 -3.95 -41.81
N ASN A 119 -4.08 -4.04 -43.14
CA ASN A 119 -4.94 -4.98 -43.84
C ASN A 119 -4.71 -6.44 -43.41
N LYS A 120 -3.44 -6.87 -43.33
CA LYS A 120 -3.07 -8.24 -42.89
C LYS A 120 -3.63 -8.62 -41.51
N ARG A 121 -3.80 -7.64 -40.61
CA ARG A 121 -4.33 -7.85 -39.24
C ARG A 121 -5.78 -7.43 -39.09
N ARG A 122 -6.41 -6.86 -40.13
CA ARG A 122 -7.74 -6.23 -40.10
C ARG A 122 -7.86 -5.23 -38.94
N GLU A 123 -6.80 -4.47 -38.72
CA GLU A 123 -6.66 -3.51 -37.63
C GLU A 123 -6.45 -2.11 -38.20
N ILE A 124 -7.04 -1.11 -37.57
CA ILE A 124 -6.72 0.30 -37.80
C ILE A 124 -6.06 0.81 -36.53
N VAL A 125 -4.79 1.18 -36.64
CA VAL A 125 -4.05 1.79 -35.52
C VAL A 125 -4.37 3.28 -35.51
N VAL A 126 -4.75 3.82 -34.36
CA VAL A 126 -5.23 5.20 -34.23
C VAL A 126 -4.44 5.87 -33.11
N LYS A 127 -4.06 7.14 -33.27
CA LYS A 127 -3.51 7.92 -32.16
C LYS A 127 -4.59 8.23 -31.13
N GLU A 128 -4.23 8.27 -29.84
CA GLU A 128 -5.18 8.44 -28.74
C GLU A 128 -6.07 9.68 -28.89
N GLU A 129 -5.49 10.82 -29.25
CA GLU A 129 -6.19 12.09 -29.45
C GLU A 129 -7.16 12.09 -30.65
N ARG A 130 -7.04 11.12 -31.56
CA ARG A 130 -7.91 10.96 -32.74
C ARG A 130 -8.87 9.76 -32.62
N ARG A 131 -8.88 9.05 -31.50
CA ARG A 131 -9.71 7.87 -31.27
C ARG A 131 -11.18 8.16 -31.56
N ASP A 132 -11.75 9.17 -30.90
CA ASP A 132 -13.18 9.43 -30.96
C ASP A 132 -13.60 9.92 -32.35
N ALA A 133 -12.76 10.72 -33.02
CA ALA A 133 -12.97 11.13 -34.40
C ALA A 133 -13.02 9.92 -35.37
N VAL A 134 -12.09 8.97 -35.23
CA VAL A 134 -12.11 7.72 -36.04
C VAL A 134 -13.35 6.89 -35.74
N VAL A 135 -13.71 6.70 -34.46
CA VAL A 135 -14.90 5.92 -34.09
C VAL A 135 -16.18 6.55 -34.65
N ASN A 136 -16.30 7.88 -34.56
CA ASN A 136 -17.44 8.62 -35.08
C ASN A 136 -17.53 8.53 -36.61
N ALA A 137 -16.41 8.62 -37.33
CA ALA A 137 -16.38 8.42 -38.79
C ALA A 137 -16.85 7.01 -39.20
N LEU A 138 -16.45 5.97 -38.46
CA LEU A 138 -16.92 4.60 -38.71
C LEU A 138 -18.43 4.47 -38.46
N LYS A 139 -18.93 5.07 -37.38
CA LYS A 139 -20.37 5.09 -37.05
C LYS A 139 -21.18 5.86 -38.10
N ALA A 140 -20.69 7.00 -38.57
CA ALA A 140 -21.32 7.79 -39.64
C ALA A 140 -21.44 7.02 -40.96
N ALA A 141 -20.51 6.10 -41.23
CA ALA A 141 -20.60 5.19 -42.38
C ALA A 141 -21.54 3.99 -42.15
N GLY A 142 -22.30 3.94 -41.05
CA GLY A 142 -23.22 2.87 -40.70
C GLY A 142 -22.52 1.60 -40.18
N LEU A 143 -21.29 1.71 -39.65
CA LEU A 143 -20.64 0.61 -38.94
C LEU A 143 -21.03 0.62 -37.46
N VAL A 144 -21.19 -0.55 -36.86
CA VAL A 144 -21.72 -0.73 -35.50
C VAL A 144 -20.62 -1.33 -34.65
N GLU A 145 -20.30 -0.67 -33.53
CA GLU A 145 -19.33 -1.17 -32.57
C GLU A 145 -19.84 -2.47 -31.92
N GLY A 146 -18.98 -3.46 -31.74
CA GLY A 146 -19.33 -4.81 -31.29
C GLY A 146 -19.74 -5.77 -32.42
N LYS A 147 -20.33 -5.28 -33.51
CA LYS A 147 -20.70 -6.08 -34.70
C LYS A 147 -19.66 -6.00 -35.81
N HIS A 148 -19.35 -4.77 -36.24
CA HIS A 148 -18.49 -4.49 -37.39
C HIS A 148 -17.06 -4.13 -36.97
N PHE A 149 -16.88 -3.51 -35.80
CA PHE A 149 -15.56 -3.20 -35.26
C PHE A 149 -15.53 -3.25 -33.73
N THR A 150 -14.33 -3.41 -33.15
CA THR A 150 -14.09 -3.31 -31.70
C THR A 150 -12.88 -2.43 -31.44
N VAL A 151 -12.99 -1.54 -30.46
CA VAL A 151 -11.92 -0.62 -30.08
C VAL A 151 -11.13 -1.22 -28.91
N LYS A 152 -9.83 -1.44 -29.10
CA LYS A 152 -8.93 -1.88 -28.03
C LYS A 152 -7.86 -0.81 -27.81
N SER A 153 -7.65 -0.40 -26.57
CA SER A 153 -6.48 0.42 -26.25
C SER A 153 -5.22 -0.44 -26.34
N ALA A 154 -4.11 0.14 -26.82
CA ALA A 154 -2.80 -0.47 -26.65
C ALA A 154 -2.18 -0.13 -25.27
N LYS A 155 -2.98 0.45 -24.36
CA LYS A 155 -2.56 0.74 -22.99
C LYS A 155 -2.52 -0.58 -22.21
N GLN A 156 -1.36 -0.84 -21.63
CA GLN A 156 -1.14 -1.91 -20.66
C GLN A 156 -1.14 -1.28 -19.28
N TYR A 157 -2.09 -1.72 -18.46
CA TYR A 157 -2.18 -1.32 -17.07
C TYR A 157 -1.52 -2.38 -16.20
N VAL A 158 -0.76 -1.95 -15.21
CA VAL A 158 -0.14 -2.85 -14.24
C VAL A 158 -0.36 -2.26 -12.85
N ILE A 159 -1.10 -3.00 -12.02
CA ILE A 159 -1.27 -2.71 -10.60
C ILE A 159 -0.35 -3.64 -9.83
N ARG A 160 0.55 -3.09 -9.03
CA ARG A 160 1.51 -3.86 -8.23
C ARG A 160 1.32 -3.54 -6.75
N LEU A 161 1.17 -4.57 -5.92
CA LEU A 161 1.22 -4.39 -4.46
C LEU A 161 2.67 -4.15 -4.03
N THR A 162 2.87 -3.18 -3.14
CA THR A 162 4.18 -2.90 -2.54
C THR A 162 4.40 -3.81 -1.33
N SER A 163 5.64 -3.84 -0.81
CA SER A 163 5.93 -4.51 0.46
C SER A 163 5.10 -3.93 1.62
N GLU A 164 4.91 -2.62 1.67
CA GLU A 164 4.04 -1.97 2.66
C GLU A 164 2.58 -2.38 2.49
N GLY A 165 2.10 -2.53 1.26
CA GLY A 165 0.75 -3.05 1.01
C GLY A 165 0.57 -4.49 1.48
N LEU A 166 1.58 -5.35 1.29
CA LEU A 166 1.55 -6.72 1.81
C LEU A 166 1.53 -6.75 3.35
N ARG A 167 2.29 -5.85 4.00
CA ARG A 167 2.26 -5.68 5.47
C ARG A 167 0.92 -5.16 5.97
N GLU A 168 0.30 -4.21 5.24
CA GLU A 168 -1.02 -3.71 5.56
C GLU A 168 -2.06 -4.84 5.52
N ILE A 169 -2.04 -5.64 4.45
CA ILE A 169 -2.93 -6.80 4.31
C ILE A 169 -2.66 -7.83 5.42
N GLN A 170 -1.40 -8.07 5.78
CA GLN A 170 -1.06 -8.91 6.94
C GLN A 170 -1.66 -8.36 8.24
N ARG A 171 -1.62 -7.05 8.46
CA ARG A 171 -2.23 -6.43 9.65
C ARG A 171 -3.74 -6.63 9.68
N ILE A 172 -4.40 -6.48 8.53
CA ILE A 172 -5.84 -6.75 8.40
C ILE A 172 -6.13 -8.23 8.70
N ALA A 173 -5.30 -9.16 8.20
CA ALA A 173 -5.43 -10.58 8.50
C ALA A 173 -5.31 -10.87 10.00
N LEU A 174 -4.28 -10.32 10.66
CA LEU A 174 -4.07 -10.46 12.11
C LEU A 174 -5.19 -9.83 12.95
N SER A 175 -5.90 -8.84 12.40
CA SER A 175 -7.06 -8.21 13.05
C SER A 175 -8.38 -8.98 12.83
N GLY A 176 -8.33 -10.19 12.26
CA GLY A 176 -9.49 -11.04 12.00
C GLY A 176 -10.06 -10.94 10.58
N GLY A 177 -9.36 -10.30 9.65
CA GLY A 177 -9.79 -10.17 8.26
C GLY A 177 -9.62 -11.48 7.47
N VAL A 178 -10.67 -12.30 7.40
CA VAL A 178 -10.66 -13.64 6.77
C VAL A 178 -10.19 -13.62 5.30
N GLU A 179 -10.59 -12.62 4.51
CA GLU A 179 -10.13 -12.53 3.12
C GLU A 179 -8.64 -12.18 3.01
N ALA A 180 -8.15 -11.30 3.89
CA ALA A 180 -6.74 -10.94 3.95
C ALA A 180 -5.88 -12.14 4.38
N GLU A 181 -6.34 -12.90 5.38
CA GLU A 181 -5.69 -14.14 5.81
C GLU A 181 -5.61 -15.16 4.67
N ARG A 182 -6.73 -15.40 3.98
CA ARG A 182 -6.78 -16.31 2.82
C ARG A 182 -5.84 -15.86 1.72
N PHE A 183 -5.72 -14.55 1.49
CA PHE A 183 -4.81 -14.00 0.49
C PHE A 183 -3.34 -14.25 0.84
N ILE A 184 -2.92 -13.98 2.09
CA ILE A 184 -1.54 -14.22 2.54
C ILE A 184 -1.20 -15.72 2.45
N ARG A 185 -2.05 -16.58 3.01
CA ARG A 185 -1.88 -18.04 2.94
C ARG A 185 -1.87 -18.55 1.49
N GLY A 186 -2.66 -17.92 0.62
CA GLY A 186 -2.65 -18.18 -0.81
C GLY A 186 -1.29 -17.89 -1.44
N GLN A 187 -0.66 -16.78 -1.09
CA GLN A 187 0.67 -16.42 -1.59
C GLN A 187 1.74 -17.41 -1.13
N GLU A 188 1.73 -17.74 0.16
CA GLU A 188 2.63 -18.76 0.73
C GLU A 188 2.50 -20.08 -0.03
N GLY A 189 1.26 -20.55 -0.26
CA GLY A 189 1.00 -21.77 -1.02
C GLY A 189 1.51 -21.69 -2.46
N VAL A 190 1.35 -20.55 -3.15
CA VAL A 190 1.86 -20.37 -4.52
C VAL A 190 3.39 -20.37 -4.53
N LEU A 191 4.03 -19.65 -3.62
CA LEU A 191 5.49 -19.55 -3.52
C LEU A 191 6.13 -20.89 -3.13
N SER A 192 5.59 -21.56 -2.11
CA SER A 192 6.06 -22.87 -1.66
C SER A 192 6.05 -23.89 -2.79
N ARG A 193 4.92 -24.01 -3.50
CA ARG A 193 4.76 -24.99 -4.59
C ARG A 193 5.65 -24.73 -5.80
N ARG A 194 5.98 -23.46 -6.09
CA ARG A 194 6.68 -23.09 -7.35
C ARG A 194 8.15 -22.79 -7.17
N HIS A 195 8.54 -22.33 -5.98
CA HIS A 195 9.87 -21.78 -5.71
C HIS A 195 10.49 -22.32 -4.42
N GLY A 196 9.79 -23.21 -3.71
CA GLY A 196 10.27 -23.85 -2.50
C GLY A 196 10.31 -22.93 -1.28
N GLN A 197 10.91 -23.43 -0.20
CA GLN A 197 10.90 -22.79 1.12
C GLN A 197 11.70 -21.48 1.18
N ALA A 198 12.70 -21.30 0.31
CA ALA A 198 13.45 -20.04 0.24
C ALA A 198 12.53 -18.85 -0.13
N ALA A 199 11.58 -19.06 -1.04
CA ALA A 199 10.62 -18.02 -1.42
C ALA A 199 9.58 -17.76 -0.32
N VAL A 200 9.18 -18.80 0.43
CA VAL A 200 8.31 -18.64 1.60
C VAL A 200 9.01 -17.85 2.70
N LYS A 201 10.27 -18.17 3.00
CA LYS A 201 11.10 -17.39 3.94
C LYS A 201 11.16 -15.93 3.51
N LYS A 202 11.35 -15.66 2.22
CA LYS A 202 11.36 -14.29 1.71
C LYS A 202 10.02 -13.58 1.89
N LEU A 203 8.90 -14.29 1.74
CA LEU A 203 7.57 -13.72 2.01
C LEU A 203 7.45 -13.35 3.48
N ILE A 204 7.85 -14.24 4.39
CA ILE A 204 7.85 -13.96 5.83
C ILE A 204 8.72 -12.73 6.14
N GLU A 205 9.90 -12.60 5.54
CA GLU A 205 10.75 -11.40 5.70
C GLU A 205 10.05 -10.12 5.22
N VAL A 206 9.31 -10.17 4.10
CA VAL A 206 8.55 -9.01 3.58
C VAL A 206 7.38 -8.67 4.51
N LEU A 207 6.65 -9.67 4.99
CA LEU A 207 5.48 -9.50 5.87
C LEU A 207 5.87 -9.10 7.29
N THR A 208 7.07 -9.49 7.73
CA THR A 208 7.63 -9.05 9.00
C THR A 208 7.96 -7.56 8.87
N PRO A 209 7.44 -6.70 9.76
CA PRO A 209 7.84 -5.31 9.80
C PRO A 209 9.36 -5.21 9.92
N VAL A 210 9.99 -4.28 9.20
CA VAL A 210 11.38 -3.94 9.52
C VAL A 210 11.36 -3.42 10.94
N ARG A 211 11.98 -4.16 11.87
CA ARG A 211 12.24 -3.66 13.22
C ARG A 211 13.16 -2.47 13.08
N GLU A 212 12.63 -1.26 13.17
CA GLU A 212 13.47 -0.09 13.42
C GLU A 212 14.05 -0.28 14.83
N GLU A 213 15.38 -0.42 14.95
CA GLU A 213 16.04 -0.53 16.24
C GLU A 213 15.55 0.59 17.19
N GLY A 214 15.00 0.19 18.33
CA GLY A 214 14.46 1.12 19.35
C GLY A 214 12.96 1.40 19.30
N ALA A 215 12.22 0.87 18.32
CA ALA A 215 10.76 0.98 18.29
C ALA A 215 10.07 -0.10 19.15
N LEU A 216 9.15 0.31 20.03
CA LEU A 216 8.36 -0.60 20.88
C LEU A 216 7.10 -1.06 20.15
N GLU A 217 6.85 -2.36 20.13
CA GLU A 217 5.65 -2.97 19.56
C GLU A 217 4.57 -3.22 20.62
N LEU A 218 3.32 -3.25 20.16
CA LEU A 218 2.16 -3.64 20.97
C LEU A 218 1.83 -5.13 20.69
N PRO A 219 1.31 -5.89 21.67
CA PRO A 219 0.87 -5.43 22.98
C PRO A 219 2.01 -5.22 23.99
N LEU A 220 2.03 -4.07 24.66
CA LEU A 220 3.05 -3.72 25.67
C LEU A 220 2.60 -4.17 27.07
N PRO A 221 3.36 -5.04 27.77
CA PRO A 221 3.02 -5.43 29.13
C PRO A 221 3.24 -4.27 30.11
N VAL A 222 2.30 -4.11 31.05
CA VAL A 222 2.35 -3.13 32.12
C VAL A 222 2.47 -3.86 33.45
N TYR A 223 3.56 -3.57 34.17
CA TYR A 223 3.84 -4.15 35.47
C TYR A 223 3.58 -3.15 36.60
N ASP A 224 3.20 -3.64 37.78
CA ASP A 224 3.23 -2.85 39.01
C ASP A 224 4.68 -2.72 39.55
N ASP A 225 4.86 -1.95 40.62
CA ASP A 225 6.18 -1.75 41.24
C ASP A 225 6.74 -3.03 41.90
N LYS A 226 5.92 -4.09 42.03
CA LYS A 226 6.30 -5.41 42.55
C LYS A 226 6.62 -6.41 41.41
N GLY A 227 6.53 -5.99 40.16
CA GLY A 227 6.78 -6.84 38.99
C GLY A 227 5.61 -7.70 38.54
N ASN A 228 4.41 -7.52 39.10
CA ASN A 228 3.22 -8.27 38.66
C ASN A 228 2.64 -7.66 37.39
N LEU A 229 2.27 -8.48 36.42
CA LEU A 229 1.56 -8.04 35.21
C LEU A 229 0.15 -7.58 35.58
N ILE A 230 -0.14 -6.29 35.40
CA ILE A 230 -1.44 -5.70 35.76
C ILE A 230 -2.29 -5.30 34.55
N ALA A 231 -1.67 -5.10 33.39
CA ALA A 231 -2.39 -4.82 32.14
C ALA A 231 -1.49 -5.07 30.91
N ARG A 232 -2.10 -5.07 29.73
CA ARG A 232 -1.40 -4.96 28.44
C ARG A 232 -1.96 -3.78 27.67
N VAL A 233 -1.11 -2.89 27.15
CA VAL A 233 -1.55 -1.90 26.16
C VAL A 233 -1.65 -2.62 24.84
N VAL A 234 -2.86 -2.76 24.30
CA VAL A 234 -3.12 -3.55 23.09
C VAL A 234 -3.28 -2.69 21.85
N ASP A 235 -3.61 -1.40 22.01
CA ASP A 235 -3.78 -0.46 20.90
C ASP A 235 -3.39 0.97 21.32
N LEU A 236 -2.84 1.73 20.39
CA LEU A 236 -2.49 3.14 20.53
C LEU A 236 -2.97 3.91 19.31
N ARG A 237 -3.90 4.85 19.54
CA ARG A 237 -4.44 5.74 18.51
C ARG A 237 -4.17 7.19 18.87
N TYR A 238 -4.30 8.07 17.89
CA TYR A 238 -4.26 9.51 18.13
C TYR A 238 -5.42 10.22 17.42
N GLU A 239 -5.82 11.35 17.99
CA GLU A 239 -6.79 12.29 17.47
C GLU A 239 -6.17 13.69 17.59
N LEU A 240 -6.19 14.49 16.54
CA LEU A 240 -5.95 15.93 16.67
C LEU A 240 -7.26 16.62 17.02
N VAL A 241 -7.25 17.44 18.07
CA VAL A 241 -8.47 18.01 18.63
C VAL A 241 -8.35 19.51 18.80
N GLU A 242 -9.28 20.25 18.19
CA GLU A 242 -9.42 21.69 18.32
C GLU A 242 -10.83 22.01 18.84
N ASN A 243 -10.95 22.78 19.92
CA ASN A 243 -12.24 23.14 20.53
C ASN A 243 -13.19 21.96 20.79
N GLY A 244 -12.63 20.78 21.08
CA GLY A 244 -13.40 19.55 21.36
C GLY A 244 -13.76 18.71 20.13
N LYS A 245 -13.55 19.21 18.91
CA LYS A 245 -13.80 18.49 17.65
C LYS A 245 -12.53 17.80 17.14
N VAL A 246 -12.68 16.63 16.52
CA VAL A 246 -11.58 15.88 15.89
C VAL A 246 -11.31 16.48 14.51
N MET A 247 -10.05 16.76 14.20
CA MET A 247 -9.62 17.44 12.98
C MET A 247 -8.72 16.54 12.13
N ASP A 248 -8.91 16.58 10.81
CA ASP A 248 -8.13 15.78 9.85
C ASP A 248 -6.90 16.51 9.27
N ARG A 249 -6.76 17.84 9.45
CA ARG A 249 -5.61 18.61 8.90
C ARG A 249 -5.17 19.80 9.77
N ARG A 250 -3.83 19.90 9.88
CA ARG A 250 -2.91 20.95 10.41
C ARG A 250 -3.21 21.54 11.79
N ALA A 251 -2.16 21.55 12.62
CA ALA A 251 -2.17 22.05 13.98
C ALA A 251 -1.86 23.57 14.01
N GLY A 252 -2.81 24.37 14.51
CA GLY A 252 -2.57 25.73 14.99
C GLY A 252 -2.40 25.77 16.51
N GLU A 253 -2.33 26.98 17.09
CA GLU A 253 -2.11 27.22 18.52
C GLU A 253 -3.10 26.49 19.45
N ASP A 254 -4.35 26.29 19.00
CA ASP A 254 -5.42 25.63 19.75
C ASP A 254 -5.52 24.12 19.53
N CYS A 255 -4.66 23.54 18.68
CA CYS A 255 -4.70 22.12 18.36
C CYS A 255 -4.03 21.27 19.45
N ARG A 256 -4.79 20.30 19.98
CA ARG A 256 -4.37 19.37 21.02
C ARG A 256 -4.18 17.97 20.45
N LEU A 257 -2.99 17.40 20.63
CA LEU A 257 -2.75 15.98 20.33
C LEU A 257 -3.38 15.13 21.43
N ARG A 258 -4.41 14.35 21.11
CA ARG A 258 -5.01 13.38 22.02
C ARG A 258 -4.55 11.98 21.67
N ILE A 259 -3.87 11.31 22.60
CA ILE A 259 -3.47 9.91 22.46
C ILE A 259 -4.48 9.05 23.20
N VAL A 260 -4.98 8.00 22.54
CA VAL A 260 -5.94 7.04 23.09
C VAL A 260 -5.24 5.69 23.21
N ALA A 261 -5.06 5.21 24.45
CA ALA A 261 -4.50 3.90 24.73
C ALA A 261 -5.62 2.93 25.12
N GLU A 262 -5.66 1.77 24.48
CA GLU A 262 -6.53 0.67 24.87
C GLU A 262 -5.73 -0.30 25.74
N CYS A 263 -6.17 -0.49 26.98
CA CYS A 263 -5.53 -1.37 27.95
C CYS A 263 -6.43 -2.55 28.26
N GLU A 264 -5.89 -3.75 28.16
CA GLU A 264 -6.55 -4.99 28.59
C GLU A 264 -6.07 -5.37 29.99
N ALA A 265 -7.01 -5.57 30.92
CA ALA A 265 -6.71 -6.03 32.28
C ALA A 265 -7.79 -7.03 32.71
N GLY A 266 -7.39 -8.27 33.04
CA GLY A 266 -8.33 -9.32 33.46
C GLY A 266 -9.38 -9.70 32.41
N GLY A 267 -9.06 -9.59 31.11
CA GLY A 267 -9.99 -9.86 30.00
C GLY A 267 -10.90 -8.69 29.62
N GLU A 268 -10.91 -7.60 30.40
CA GLU A 268 -11.65 -6.39 30.06
C GLU A 268 -10.76 -5.39 29.30
N LYS A 269 -11.30 -4.84 28.20
CA LYS A 269 -10.67 -3.74 27.46
C LYS A 269 -11.18 -2.40 27.96
N ARG A 270 -10.24 -1.52 28.35
CA ARG A 270 -10.54 -0.18 28.85
C ARG A 270 -9.78 0.86 28.04
N ARG A 271 -10.50 1.84 27.51
CA ARG A 271 -9.92 2.98 26.79
C ARG A 271 -9.49 4.08 27.75
N ARG A 272 -8.29 4.61 27.53
CA ARG A 272 -7.69 5.71 28.29
C ARG A 272 -7.27 6.81 27.34
N LYS A 273 -7.46 8.06 27.75
CA LYS A 273 -7.19 9.24 26.91
C LYS A 273 -6.16 10.13 27.58
N MET A 274 -5.17 10.57 26.80
CA MET A 274 -4.16 11.56 27.14
C MET A 274 -4.35 12.77 26.23
N LYS A 275 -4.24 13.99 26.74
CA LYS A 275 -4.31 15.22 25.92
C LYS A 275 -3.03 16.04 26.08
N CYS A 276 -2.39 16.36 24.98
CA CYS A 276 -1.20 17.20 24.88
C CYS A 276 -1.59 18.56 24.27
N CYS A 277 -1.03 19.64 24.77
CA CYS A 277 -1.27 21.00 24.30
C CYS A 277 0.00 21.85 24.42
N TRP A 278 0.05 22.94 23.66
CA TRP A 278 1.04 23.98 23.84
C TRP A 278 0.65 24.84 25.05
N LYS A 279 1.64 25.23 25.88
CA LYS A 279 1.47 26.25 26.91
C LYS A 279 2.39 27.42 26.64
N LYS A 280 1.81 28.62 26.72
CA LYS A 280 2.50 29.91 26.64
C LYS A 280 3.14 30.23 27.98
N ARG A 281 4.40 30.65 27.99
CA ARG A 281 5.08 31.21 29.17
C ARG A 281 5.85 32.46 28.77
N GLU A 282 5.76 33.45 29.63
CA GLU A 282 6.53 34.70 29.51
C GLU A 282 7.77 34.59 30.40
N LYS A 283 8.94 34.87 29.83
CA LYS A 283 10.16 35.10 30.61
C LYS A 283 10.43 36.60 30.58
N LYS A 284 10.38 37.24 31.75
CA LYS A 284 10.76 38.66 31.89
C LYS A 284 12.28 38.75 32.04
N GLY A 285 12.93 39.33 31.03
CA GLY A 285 14.31 39.82 31.04
C GLY A 285 14.35 41.24 30.45
N GLU A 286 15.48 41.69 29.88
CA GLU A 286 15.56 43.00 29.19
C GLU A 286 14.57 43.11 28.00
N GLU A 287 14.22 41.99 27.37
CA GLU A 287 13.08 41.85 26.47
C GLU A 287 12.13 40.75 26.98
N THR A 288 10.82 40.97 26.83
CA THR A 288 9.82 39.95 27.17
C THR A 288 9.77 38.92 26.05
N VAL A 289 10.40 37.77 26.26
CA VAL A 289 10.38 36.67 25.28
C VAL A 289 9.22 35.73 25.59
N LEU A 290 8.35 35.58 24.60
CA LEU A 290 7.26 34.61 24.60
C LEU A 290 7.74 33.26 24.06
N TYR A 291 7.67 32.22 24.88
CA TYR A 291 8.03 30.86 24.45
C TYR A 291 6.92 29.86 24.76
N TYR A 292 6.68 28.98 23.79
CA TYR A 292 5.73 27.88 23.89
C TYR A 292 6.47 26.60 24.26
N PHE A 293 5.96 25.90 25.29
CA PHE A 293 6.45 24.59 25.69
C PHE A 293 5.33 23.53 25.68
N GLU A 294 5.71 22.29 25.38
CA GLU A 294 4.80 21.14 25.31
C GLU A 294 4.36 20.74 26.72
N THR A 295 3.05 20.55 26.93
CA THR A 295 2.53 19.96 28.16
C THR A 295 1.45 18.93 27.84
N ALA A 296 1.42 17.82 28.57
CA ALA A 296 0.26 16.93 28.55
C ALA A 296 -0.40 16.84 29.93
N ARG A 297 -1.72 16.74 29.94
CA ARG A 297 -2.52 16.36 31.12
C ARG A 297 -3.08 14.97 30.92
N LEU A 298 -2.82 14.11 31.91
CA LEU A 298 -3.25 12.72 31.92
C LEU A 298 -4.30 12.47 33.00
N THR A 299 -5.31 11.70 32.61
CA THR A 299 -6.25 10.99 33.49
C THR A 299 -6.02 9.49 33.33
N VAL A 300 -4.80 9.02 33.60
CA VAL A 300 -4.41 7.60 33.49
C VAL A 300 -3.71 7.17 34.79
N LYS A 301 -3.88 5.90 35.20
CA LYS A 301 -3.14 5.32 36.32
C LYS A 301 -1.63 5.32 36.02
N ALA A 302 -0.82 5.66 37.02
CA ALA A 302 0.63 5.90 36.90
C ALA A 302 1.43 4.76 36.24
N ALA A 303 1.01 3.50 36.40
CA ALA A 303 1.75 2.34 35.88
C ALA A 303 1.70 2.21 34.34
N ALA A 304 0.54 2.46 33.71
CA ALA A 304 0.44 2.46 32.25
C ALA A 304 1.25 3.62 31.64
N LEU A 305 1.32 4.75 32.34
CA LEU A 305 2.15 5.87 31.94
C LEU A 305 3.64 5.54 32.04
N LYS A 306 4.05 4.92 33.15
CA LYS A 306 5.43 4.43 33.35
C LYS A 306 5.84 3.47 32.24
N ALA A 307 4.95 2.57 31.83
CA ALA A 307 5.21 1.66 30.71
C ALA A 307 5.37 2.38 29.37
N LEU A 308 4.54 3.39 29.09
CA LEU A 308 4.56 4.12 27.81
C LEU A 308 5.70 5.15 27.71
N THR A 309 6.11 5.77 28.80
CA THR A 309 7.07 6.90 28.80
C THR A 309 8.40 6.57 29.48
N GLY A 310 8.47 5.45 30.22
CA GLY A 310 9.61 5.12 31.07
C GLY A 310 9.75 5.99 32.33
N ARG A 311 8.95 7.06 32.46
CA ARG A 311 9.03 8.05 33.55
C ARG A 311 7.64 8.40 34.05
N ALA A 312 7.25 7.87 35.20
CA ALA A 312 6.08 8.37 35.91
C ALA A 312 6.32 8.33 37.42
N LYS A 313 6.07 9.47 38.09
CA LYS A 313 5.86 9.53 39.54
C LYS A 313 4.36 9.29 39.82
N LYS A 314 4.07 8.67 40.95
CA LYS A 314 2.72 8.28 41.40
C LYS A 314 1.79 9.50 41.40
N GLY A 315 0.68 9.47 40.64
CA GLY A 315 -0.35 10.53 40.64
C GLY A 315 -0.57 11.24 39.29
N TYR A 316 -1.13 12.46 39.35
CA TYR A 316 -1.30 13.35 38.20
C TYR A 316 0.07 13.77 37.66
N ALA A 317 0.44 13.25 36.49
CA ALA A 317 1.71 13.58 35.86
C ALA A 317 1.52 14.64 34.76
N HIS A 318 2.28 15.73 34.87
CA HIS A 318 2.56 16.59 33.74
C HIS A 318 3.63 15.91 32.89
N LEU A 319 3.33 15.63 31.62
CA LEU A 319 4.36 15.23 30.67
C LEU A 319 5.03 16.45 30.06
N PHE A 320 6.35 16.35 29.89
CA PHE A 320 7.20 17.32 29.22
C PHE A 320 7.62 16.80 27.84
N SER A 321 8.29 17.64 27.04
CA SER A 321 8.79 17.28 25.71
C SER A 321 9.58 15.96 25.68
N SER A 322 10.38 15.69 26.71
CA SER A 322 11.16 14.45 26.83
C SER A 322 10.29 13.18 26.94
N ASP A 323 9.10 13.30 27.51
CA ASP A 323 8.17 12.18 27.65
C ASP A 323 7.38 11.95 26.35
N LEU A 324 7.14 13.01 25.57
CA LEU A 324 6.64 12.90 24.20
C LEU A 324 7.67 12.25 23.26
N ASP A 325 8.97 12.54 23.46
CA ASP A 325 10.04 11.85 22.74
C ASP A 325 10.11 10.35 23.09
N ALA A 326 9.82 9.97 24.34
CA ALA A 326 9.70 8.56 24.71
C ALA A 326 8.54 7.86 23.97
N LEU A 327 7.44 8.56 23.72
CA LEU A 327 6.30 8.02 22.96
C LEU A 327 6.59 7.88 21.45
N ARG A 328 7.59 8.60 20.90
CA ARG A 328 8.05 8.42 19.52
C ARG A 328 8.70 7.05 19.27
N ARG A 329 8.96 6.26 20.32
CA ARG A 329 9.35 4.84 20.21
C ARG A 329 8.21 3.98 19.67
N PHE A 330 6.95 4.42 19.76
CA PHE A 330 5.84 3.72 19.12
C PHE A 330 5.63 4.32 17.73
N LYS A 331 5.80 3.50 16.67
CA LYS A 331 5.67 3.96 15.27
C LYS A 331 4.36 4.75 15.02
N ALA A 332 3.24 4.25 15.55
CA ALA A 332 1.93 4.88 15.42
C ALA A 332 1.86 6.29 16.06
N LEU A 333 2.68 6.56 17.08
CA LEU A 333 2.75 7.83 17.78
C LEU A 333 3.88 8.72 17.26
N ARG A 334 4.96 8.17 16.69
CA ARG A 334 6.06 8.96 16.10
C ARG A 334 5.55 9.95 15.06
N ASP A 335 4.86 9.45 14.05
CA ASP A 335 4.34 10.28 12.96
C ASP A 335 3.30 11.28 13.46
N ALA A 336 2.54 10.93 14.51
CA ALA A 336 1.52 11.78 15.10
C ALA A 336 2.14 12.95 15.89
N VAL A 337 3.17 12.66 16.68
CA VAL A 337 3.93 13.66 17.45
C VAL A 337 4.67 14.60 16.50
N ASP A 338 5.31 14.06 15.47
CA ASP A 338 6.07 14.86 14.50
C ASP A 338 5.15 15.81 13.73
N LYS A 339 4.00 15.32 13.23
CA LYS A 339 2.99 16.16 12.58
C LYS A 339 2.36 17.21 13.50
N TRP A 340 2.19 16.91 14.79
CA TRP A 340 1.67 17.89 15.75
C TRP A 340 2.72 18.99 16.04
N ARG A 341 4.01 18.62 16.09
CA ARG A 341 5.14 19.55 16.27
C ARG A 341 5.36 20.49 15.10
N GLU A 342 5.07 20.05 13.87
CA GLU A 342 5.06 20.92 12.68
C GLU A 342 4.12 22.13 12.84
N GLY A 343 3.06 22.01 13.66
CA GLY A 343 2.12 23.08 13.96
C GLY A 343 2.47 23.93 15.17
N ARG A 344 3.73 23.92 15.62
CA ARG A 344 4.19 24.73 16.74
C ARG A 344 3.93 26.23 16.46
N PRO A 345 3.28 26.98 17.37
CA PRO A 345 3.12 28.42 17.22
C PRO A 345 4.49 29.10 17.14
N ALA A 346 4.67 30.00 16.17
CA ALA A 346 5.86 30.84 16.11
C ALA A 346 5.88 31.75 17.34
N GLY A 347 6.99 31.77 18.07
CA GLY A 347 7.21 32.77 19.11
C GLY A 347 7.42 34.12 18.43
N ASN A 348 6.44 35.01 18.47
CA ASN A 348 6.65 36.38 18.04
C ASN A 348 7.62 37.06 19.02
N VAL A 349 8.82 37.39 18.53
CA VAL A 349 9.61 38.47 19.11
C VAL A 349 8.87 39.74 18.71
N GLN A 350 8.23 40.42 19.67
CA GLN A 350 7.76 41.79 19.43
C GLN A 350 9.01 42.68 19.34
N GLY A 351 9.54 42.82 18.13
CA GLY A 351 10.42 43.93 17.80
C GLY A 351 9.61 45.23 17.90
N LYS A 352 10.18 46.19 18.64
CA LYS A 352 9.63 47.54 18.85
C LYS A 352 9.33 48.27 17.55
#